data_AF-A0A939YR51-F1
#
_entry.id   AF-A0A939YR51-F1
#
_cell.length_a   1.000
_cell.length_b   1.000
_cell.length_c   1.000
_cell.angle_alpha   90.00
_cell.angle_beta   90.00
_cell.angle_gamma   90.00
#
_symmetry.space_group_name_H-M   'P 1'
#
loop_
_entity.id
_entity.type
_entity.pdbx_description
1 polymer ?
#
loop_
_entity_poly.entity_id
_entity_poly.type
_entity_poly.pdbx_seq_one_letter_code
_entity_poly.pdbx_strand_id
1 'polypeptide(L)'
;MKEIRGLILRMLYLAKKDLRAFLVMNIVFVTIAVLCGISFRCGNLGIIYGKALEKYPESAENSFRDIYTFFVFMMDFMLCTMLVCIDIPVLMKDIRSGWNKYAYTLPVSMKKYAAANYILSGILTAVTMVLIILINLLLSVIFSQPFSIPLLFGSFLIMLILMIPERIFYNLSLKVGDSKKAENIIMYSVAGFLILFPLLFILTVAVILPAFGIDDIDDEKLPALFLKAVDFLSAYIWAVPFIAAAVLYLAYRRTVSLLERRIS
;
A
#
# COMPACT_ATOMS: atom_id res chain seq x y z
N MET A 1 1.20 9.66 27.95
CA MET A 1 1.34 8.31 27.35
C MET A 1 0.14 7.39 27.61
N LYS A 2 -0.40 7.26 28.83
CA LYS A 2 -1.56 6.39 29.13
C LYS A 2 -2.80 6.69 28.25
N GLU A 3 -3.15 7.97 28.08
CA GLU A 3 -4.27 8.41 27.23
C GLU A 3 -4.10 8.02 25.76
N ILE A 4 -2.90 8.25 25.19
CA ILE A 4 -2.58 7.90 23.80
C ILE A 4 -2.70 6.38 23.59
N ARG A 5 -2.18 5.58 24.53
CA ARG A 5 -2.31 4.12 24.50
C ARG A 5 -3.77 3.68 24.52
N GLY A 6 -4.61 4.30 25.36
CA GLY A 6 -6.05 4.01 25.42
C GLY A 6 -6.75 4.30 24.09
N LEU A 7 -6.43 5.43 23.45
CA LEU A 7 -6.95 5.77 22.13
C LEU A 7 -6.53 4.77 21.05
N ILE A 8 -5.25 4.36 21.04
CA ILE A 8 -4.75 3.35 20.10
C ILE A 8 -5.49 2.03 20.27
N LEU A 9 -5.69 1.57 21.51
CA LEU A 9 -6.43 0.33 21.79
C LEU A 9 -7.89 0.43 21.32
N ARG A 10 -8.54 1.58 21.50
CA ARG A 10 -9.89 1.83 20.97
C ARG A 10 -9.92 1.73 19.45
N MET A 11 -8.97 2.37 18.76
CA MET A 11 -8.88 2.32 17.30
C MET A 11 -8.69 0.89 16.79
N LEU A 12 -7.76 0.12 17.39
CA LEU A 12 -7.56 -1.29 17.09
C LEU A 12 -8.81 -2.13 17.35
N TYR A 13 -9.53 -1.86 18.45
CA TYR A 13 -10.79 -2.53 18.76
C TYR A 13 -11.87 -2.28 17.71
N LEU A 14 -11.99 -1.03 17.22
CA LEU A 14 -12.92 -0.67 16.16
C LEU A 14 -12.51 -1.32 14.82
N ALA A 15 -11.21 -1.40 14.55
CA ALA A 15 -10.66 -2.02 13.35
C ALA A 15 -10.66 -3.56 13.38
N LYS A 16 -10.91 -4.21 14.52
CA LYS A 16 -10.69 -5.67 14.70
C LYS A 16 -11.35 -6.56 13.64
N LYS A 17 -12.56 -6.21 13.20
CA LYS A 17 -13.31 -6.98 12.19
C LYS A 17 -12.68 -6.81 10.81
N ASP A 18 -12.26 -5.60 10.49
CA ASP A 18 -11.62 -5.26 9.22
C ASP A 18 -10.24 -5.93 9.17
N LEU A 19 -9.44 -5.81 10.26
CA LEU A 19 -8.18 -6.54 10.44
C LEU A 19 -8.33 -8.05 10.23
N ARG A 20 -9.36 -8.67 10.83
CA ARG A 20 -9.60 -10.10 10.65
C ARG A 20 -9.93 -10.43 9.19
N ALA A 21 -10.79 -9.64 8.55
CA ALA A 21 -11.12 -9.83 7.14
C ALA A 21 -9.87 -9.70 6.25
N PHE A 22 -9.01 -8.72 6.54
CA PHE A 22 -7.74 -8.51 5.84
C PHE A 22 -6.77 -9.69 6.03
N LEU A 23 -6.60 -10.19 7.25
CA LEU A 23 -5.75 -11.35 7.51
C LEU A 23 -6.25 -12.59 6.77
N VAL A 24 -7.57 -12.84 6.76
CA VAL A 24 -8.16 -13.97 6.04
C VAL A 24 -7.96 -13.84 4.53
N MET A 25 -8.22 -12.65 3.95
CA MET A 25 -7.96 -12.39 2.53
C MET A 25 -6.48 -12.64 2.18
N ASN A 26 -5.56 -12.10 2.97
CA ASN A 26 -4.12 -12.30 2.76
C ASN A 26 -3.72 -13.77 2.83
N ILE A 27 -4.24 -14.54 3.79
CA ILE A 27 -3.98 -15.98 3.89
C ILE A 27 -4.46 -16.71 2.62
N VAL A 28 -5.65 -16.39 2.13
CA VAL A 28 -6.19 -16.99 0.89
C VAL A 28 -5.28 -16.67 -0.30
N PHE A 29 -4.88 -15.42 -0.47
CA PHE A 29 -3.99 -15.02 -1.56
C PHE A 29 -2.59 -15.64 -1.45
N VAL A 30 -2.02 -15.70 -0.24
CA VAL A 30 -0.72 -16.37 -0.01
C VAL A 30 -0.85 -17.85 -0.35
N THR A 31 -1.94 -18.49 0.04
CA THR A 31 -2.20 -19.90 -0.30
C THR A 31 -2.27 -20.09 -1.81
N ILE A 32 -2.98 -19.22 -2.53
CA ILE A 32 -3.05 -19.26 -4.01
C ILE A 32 -1.65 -19.10 -4.61
N ALA A 33 -0.87 -18.11 -4.16
CA ALA A 33 0.48 -17.87 -4.67
C ALA A 33 1.43 -19.05 -4.39
N VAL A 34 1.32 -19.66 -3.21
CA VAL A 34 2.07 -20.87 -2.83
C VAL A 34 1.68 -22.05 -3.73
N LEU A 35 0.38 -22.29 -3.91
CA LEU A 35 -0.12 -23.36 -4.79
C LEU A 35 0.30 -23.16 -6.25
N CYS A 36 0.23 -21.92 -6.75
CA CYS A 36 0.74 -21.57 -8.07
C CYS A 36 2.23 -21.87 -8.17
N GLY A 37 3.04 -21.40 -7.23
CA GLY A 37 4.49 -21.61 -7.23
C GLY A 37 4.88 -23.10 -7.14
N ILE A 38 4.20 -23.88 -6.29
CA ILE A 38 4.39 -25.35 -6.25
C ILE A 38 3.97 -26.00 -7.57
N SER A 39 2.84 -25.59 -8.15
CA SER A 39 2.35 -26.14 -9.43
C SER A 39 3.29 -25.78 -10.59
N PHE A 40 3.93 -24.62 -10.56
CA PHE A 40 4.97 -24.25 -11.52
C PHE A 40 6.23 -25.10 -11.36
N ARG A 41 6.61 -25.44 -10.12
CA ARG A 41 7.84 -26.18 -9.84
C ARG A 41 7.71 -27.68 -10.06
N CYS A 42 6.57 -28.26 -9.66
CA CYS A 42 6.40 -29.71 -9.58
C CYS A 42 5.05 -30.19 -10.14
N GLY A 43 4.23 -29.31 -10.70
CA GLY A 43 2.87 -29.62 -11.11
C GLY A 43 2.57 -29.31 -12.58
N ASN A 44 1.27 -29.26 -12.88
CA ASN A 44 0.77 -29.13 -14.25
C ASN A 44 1.18 -27.82 -14.92
N LEU A 45 1.31 -26.72 -14.17
CA LEU A 45 1.75 -25.44 -14.74
C LEU A 45 3.19 -25.53 -15.24
N GLY A 46 4.07 -26.24 -14.53
CA GLY A 46 5.44 -26.48 -14.98
C GLY A 46 5.50 -27.27 -16.29
N ILE A 47 4.65 -28.30 -16.45
CA ILE A 47 4.59 -29.12 -17.67
C ILE A 47 4.03 -28.31 -18.86
N ILE A 48 2.95 -27.57 -18.65
CA ILE A 48 2.35 -26.71 -19.68
C ILE A 48 3.36 -25.65 -20.12
N TYR A 49 4.08 -25.07 -19.16
CA TYR A 49 5.10 -24.07 -19.41
C TYR A 49 6.32 -24.65 -20.14
N GLY A 50 6.79 -25.84 -19.77
CA GLY A 50 7.85 -26.55 -20.49
C GLY A 50 7.51 -26.83 -21.95
N LYS A 51 6.27 -27.23 -22.24
CA LYS A 51 5.77 -27.40 -23.61
C LYS A 51 5.67 -26.08 -24.39
N ALA A 52 5.34 -24.99 -23.70
CA ALA A 52 5.32 -23.66 -24.31
C ALA A 52 6.75 -23.16 -24.61
N LEU A 53 7.72 -23.46 -23.74
CA LEU A 53 9.16 -23.21 -23.90
C LEU A 53 9.70 -23.86 -25.17
N GLU A 54 9.40 -25.13 -25.39
CA GLU A 54 9.81 -25.87 -26.59
C GLU A 54 9.26 -25.26 -27.88
N LYS A 55 8.05 -24.67 -27.81
CA LYS A 55 7.37 -24.09 -28.97
C LYS A 55 7.75 -22.62 -29.23
N TYR A 56 8.16 -21.89 -28.19
CA TYR A 56 8.48 -20.45 -28.25
C TYR A 56 9.67 -20.09 -27.34
N PRO A 57 10.90 -20.48 -27.72
CA PRO A 57 12.08 -20.37 -26.85
C PRO A 57 12.44 -18.93 -26.46
N GLU A 58 12.34 -17.97 -27.38
CA GLU A 58 12.72 -16.56 -27.13
C GLU A 58 11.75 -15.82 -26.18
N SER A 59 10.50 -16.26 -26.07
CA SER A 59 9.52 -15.60 -25.19
C SER A 59 9.53 -16.12 -23.77
N ALA A 60 10.10 -17.30 -23.54
CA ALA A 60 9.74 -18.06 -22.36
C ALA A 60 10.58 -17.77 -21.13
N GLU A 61 11.91 -17.67 -21.20
CA GLU A 61 12.77 -17.46 -20.01
C GLU A 61 12.39 -16.19 -19.21
N ASN A 62 12.03 -15.10 -19.91
CA ASN A 62 11.50 -13.89 -19.28
C ASN A 62 10.11 -14.08 -18.66
N SER A 63 9.27 -14.96 -19.22
CA SER A 63 7.89 -15.15 -18.79
C SER A 63 7.76 -15.71 -17.36
N PHE A 64 8.71 -16.53 -16.89
CA PHE A 64 8.66 -17.05 -15.51
C PHE A 64 8.99 -15.97 -14.47
N ARG A 65 10.02 -15.16 -14.77
CA ARG A 65 10.40 -14.00 -13.97
C ARG A 65 9.28 -12.96 -13.96
N ASP A 66 8.57 -12.79 -15.07
CA ASP A 66 7.41 -11.91 -15.19
C ASP A 66 6.25 -12.37 -14.28
N ILE A 67 5.94 -13.67 -14.26
CA ILE A 67 4.90 -14.25 -13.40
C ILE A 67 5.26 -14.07 -11.91
N TYR A 68 6.50 -14.37 -11.53
CA TYR A 68 6.99 -14.15 -10.17
C TYR A 68 6.86 -12.67 -9.77
N THR A 69 7.33 -11.76 -10.64
CA THR A 69 7.27 -10.31 -10.42
C THR A 69 5.84 -9.82 -10.27
N PHE A 70 4.92 -10.35 -11.10
CA PHE A 70 3.49 -10.05 -11.01
C PHE A 70 2.89 -10.47 -9.68
N PHE A 71 3.17 -11.70 -9.20
CA PHE A 71 2.67 -12.17 -7.91
C PHE A 71 3.22 -11.35 -6.75
N VAL A 72 4.52 -11.05 -6.75
CA VAL A 72 5.14 -10.17 -5.74
C VAL A 72 4.45 -8.81 -5.71
N PHE A 73 4.34 -8.16 -6.87
CA PHE A 73 3.74 -6.83 -6.98
C PHE A 73 2.28 -6.79 -6.52
N MET A 74 1.47 -7.76 -6.96
CA MET A 74 0.07 -7.90 -6.55
C MET A 74 -0.07 -8.05 -5.03
N MET A 75 0.76 -8.91 -4.42
CA MET A 75 0.71 -9.19 -2.99
C MET A 75 1.14 -7.99 -2.16
N ASP A 76 2.21 -7.32 -2.58
CA ASP A 76 2.72 -6.13 -1.92
C ASP A 76 1.74 -4.95 -2.04
N PHE A 77 1.13 -4.76 -3.22
CA PHE A 77 0.09 -3.75 -3.43
C PHE A 77 -1.13 -3.99 -2.52
N MET A 78 -1.58 -5.23 -2.40
CA MET A 78 -2.71 -5.59 -1.54
C MET A 78 -2.40 -5.39 -0.06
N LEU A 79 -1.21 -5.80 0.39
CA LEU A 79 -0.75 -5.55 1.76
C LEU A 79 -0.68 -4.05 2.09
N CYS A 80 -0.10 -3.27 1.17
CA CYS A 80 0.01 -1.82 1.34
C CYS A 80 -1.38 -1.16 1.43
N THR A 81 -2.30 -1.50 0.54
CA THR A 81 -3.66 -0.91 0.56
C THR A 81 -4.44 -1.25 1.81
N MET A 82 -4.28 -2.46 2.37
CA MET A 82 -5.10 -2.92 3.51
C MET A 82 -4.60 -2.43 4.88
N LEU A 83 -3.28 -2.43 5.13
CA LEU A 83 -2.73 -2.11 6.45
C LEU A 83 -2.45 -0.62 6.66
N VAL A 84 -2.14 0.10 5.58
CA VAL A 84 -1.89 1.56 5.65
C VAL A 84 -3.19 2.35 5.81
N CYS A 85 -4.30 1.85 5.27
CA CYS A 85 -5.58 2.57 5.20
C CYS A 85 -6.57 2.21 6.32
N ILE A 86 -6.12 1.61 7.42
CA ILE A 86 -7.03 1.07 8.45
C ILE A 86 -7.79 2.14 9.25
N ASP A 87 -7.23 3.34 9.30
CA ASP A 87 -7.77 4.49 10.00
C ASP A 87 -9.01 5.05 9.32
N ILE A 88 -9.16 4.88 8.00
CA ILE A 88 -10.36 5.27 7.26
C ILE A 88 -11.62 4.50 7.75
N PRO A 89 -11.65 3.16 7.80
CA PRO A 89 -12.75 2.41 8.38
C PRO A 89 -13.07 2.78 9.84
N VAL A 90 -12.05 3.06 10.65
CA VAL A 90 -12.22 3.50 12.04
C VAL A 90 -12.88 4.88 12.10
N LEU A 91 -12.40 5.82 11.30
CA LEU A 91 -13.00 7.15 11.17
C LEU A 91 -14.47 7.05 10.71
N MET A 92 -14.76 6.17 9.76
CA MET A 92 -16.13 5.96 9.27
C MET A 92 -17.06 5.39 10.32
N LYS A 93 -16.58 4.45 11.15
CA LYS A 93 -17.34 3.95 12.30
C LYS A 93 -17.62 5.08 13.30
N ASP A 94 -16.63 5.94 13.56
CA ASP A 94 -16.78 7.09 14.45
C ASP A 94 -17.74 8.17 13.91
N ILE A 95 -17.77 8.39 12.59
CA ILE A 95 -18.73 9.30 11.95
C ILE A 95 -20.13 8.69 11.97
N ARG A 96 -20.29 7.40 11.62
CA ARG A 96 -21.58 6.70 11.59
C ARG A 96 -22.21 6.59 12.98
N SER A 97 -21.42 6.31 14.01
CA SER A 97 -21.90 6.24 15.39
C SER A 97 -22.09 7.61 16.03
N GLY A 98 -21.74 8.70 15.34
CA GLY A 98 -21.78 10.06 15.88
C GLY A 98 -20.79 10.31 17.02
N TRP A 99 -19.83 9.39 17.25
CA TRP A 99 -18.84 9.53 18.32
C TRP A 99 -17.97 10.77 18.10
N ASN A 100 -17.73 11.12 16.83
CA ASN A 100 -17.03 12.34 16.44
C ASN A 100 -17.64 13.62 17.03
N LYS A 101 -18.94 13.63 17.36
CA LYS A 101 -19.63 14.75 18.01
C LYS A 101 -19.33 14.83 19.50
N TYR A 102 -19.01 13.72 20.15
CA TYR A 102 -18.70 13.67 21.59
C TYR A 102 -17.20 13.67 21.85
N ALA A 103 -16.36 13.80 20.83
CA ALA A 103 -14.91 13.78 20.98
C ALA A 103 -14.37 14.91 21.89
N TYR A 104 -15.08 16.04 21.98
CA TYR A 104 -14.72 17.16 22.86
C TYR A 104 -14.99 16.89 24.35
N THR A 105 -15.78 15.86 24.69
CA THR A 105 -16.05 15.49 26.09
C THR A 105 -14.99 14.56 26.67
N LEU A 106 -14.10 14.03 25.83
CA LEU A 106 -12.97 13.22 26.28
C LEU A 106 -11.93 14.14 26.95
N PRO A 107 -11.32 13.71 28.07
CA PRO A 107 -10.26 14.46 28.75
C PRO A 107 -8.92 14.35 27.99
N VAL A 108 -8.94 14.45 26.67
CA VAL A 108 -7.78 14.28 25.79
C VAL A 108 -7.76 15.41 24.77
N SER A 109 -6.62 16.10 24.66
CA SER A 109 -6.47 17.19 23.70
C SER A 109 -6.51 16.67 22.25
N MET A 110 -7.00 17.50 21.31
CA MET A 110 -7.07 17.14 19.88
C MET A 110 -5.69 16.81 19.29
N LYS A 111 -4.63 17.43 19.80
CA LYS A 111 -3.24 17.09 19.46
C LYS A 111 -2.89 15.65 19.84
N LYS A 112 -3.26 15.20 21.05
CA LYS A 112 -3.05 13.82 21.49
C LYS A 112 -3.92 12.83 20.70
N TYR A 113 -5.14 13.21 20.32
CA TYR A 113 -6.00 12.39 19.47
C TYR A 113 -5.42 12.20 18.07
N ALA A 114 -4.99 13.29 17.42
CA ALA A 114 -4.29 13.22 16.14
C ALA A 114 -3.00 12.39 16.28
N ALA A 115 -2.19 12.65 17.30
CA ALA A 115 -0.93 11.92 17.51
C ALA A 115 -1.15 10.40 17.65
N ALA A 116 -2.21 9.98 18.36
CA ALA A 116 -2.54 8.56 18.49
C ALA A 116 -2.84 7.89 17.14
N ASN A 117 -3.53 8.58 16.22
CA ASN A 117 -3.78 8.06 14.88
C ASN A 117 -2.46 7.91 14.10
N TYR A 118 -1.63 8.96 14.06
CA TYR A 118 -0.37 8.94 13.32
C TYR A 118 0.64 7.93 13.88
N ILE A 119 0.68 7.75 15.20
CA ILE A 119 1.52 6.72 15.85
C ILE A 119 1.03 5.32 15.44
N LEU A 120 -0.29 5.08 15.48
CA LEU A 120 -0.84 3.79 15.06
C LEU A 120 -0.55 3.52 13.58
N SER A 121 -0.74 4.51 12.71
CA SER A 121 -0.38 4.39 11.30
C SER A 121 1.10 4.06 11.12
N GLY A 122 2.00 4.73 11.83
CA GLY A 122 3.43 4.42 11.78
C GLY A 122 3.76 2.98 12.23
N ILE A 123 3.12 2.49 13.30
CA ILE A 123 3.26 1.11 13.75
C ILE A 123 2.79 0.13 12.67
N LEU A 124 1.62 0.38 12.07
CA LEU A 124 1.05 -0.51 11.05
C LEU A 124 1.86 -0.48 9.75
N THR A 125 2.39 0.67 9.36
CA THR A 125 3.36 0.79 8.26
C THR A 125 4.58 -0.09 8.53
N ALA A 126 5.17 -0.03 9.74
CA ALA A 126 6.31 -0.87 10.10
C ALA A 126 5.96 -2.38 10.06
N VAL A 127 4.79 -2.78 10.57
CA VAL A 127 4.30 -4.16 10.49
C VAL A 127 4.12 -4.59 9.02
N THR A 128 3.59 -3.71 8.18
CA THR A 128 3.40 -3.97 6.74
C THR A 128 4.75 -4.20 6.06
N MET A 129 5.76 -3.37 6.34
CA MET A 129 7.10 -3.54 5.80
C MET A 129 7.69 -4.91 6.16
N VAL A 130 7.55 -5.34 7.41
CA VAL A 130 8.02 -6.67 7.85
C VAL A 130 7.29 -7.79 7.09
N LEU A 131 5.96 -7.68 6.92
CA LEU A 131 5.18 -8.67 6.18
C LEU A 131 5.56 -8.74 4.69
N ILE A 132 5.79 -7.59 4.05
CA ILE A 132 6.29 -7.50 2.66
C ILE A 132 7.61 -8.25 2.52
N ILE A 133 8.57 -8.01 3.43
CA ILE A 133 9.87 -8.70 3.40
C ILE A 133 9.68 -10.22 3.52
N LEU A 134 8.85 -10.68 4.47
CA LEU A 134 8.59 -12.10 4.70
C LEU A 134 7.90 -12.76 3.50
N ILE A 135 6.93 -12.10 2.87
CA ILE A 135 6.22 -12.63 1.70
C ILE A 135 7.12 -12.66 0.48
N ASN A 136 7.91 -11.62 0.24
CA ASN A 136 8.90 -11.63 -0.84
C ASN A 136 9.91 -12.76 -0.68
N LEU A 137 10.40 -13.00 0.54
CA LEU A 137 11.33 -14.09 0.83
C LEU A 137 10.66 -15.46 0.62
N LEU A 138 9.41 -15.62 1.08
CA LEU A 138 8.63 -16.84 0.85
C LEU A 138 8.43 -17.11 -0.66
N LEU A 139 8.02 -16.11 -1.43
CA LEU A 139 7.81 -16.24 -2.87
C LEU A 139 9.12 -16.52 -3.61
N SER A 140 10.23 -15.86 -3.23
CA SER A 140 11.56 -16.12 -3.78
C SER A 140 11.96 -17.59 -3.61
N VAL A 141 11.74 -18.17 -2.43
CA VAL A 141 12.03 -19.60 -2.16
C VAL A 141 11.12 -20.53 -2.97
N ILE A 142 9.82 -20.26 -3.01
CA ILE A 142 8.85 -21.12 -3.68
C ILE A 142 9.07 -21.14 -5.21
N PHE A 143 9.24 -19.96 -5.79
CA PHE A 143 9.50 -19.79 -7.22
C PHE A 143 10.97 -20.04 -7.60
N SER A 144 11.86 -20.30 -6.62
CA SER A 144 13.31 -20.47 -6.85
C SER A 144 13.93 -19.30 -7.61
N GLN A 145 13.44 -18.09 -7.35
CA GLN A 145 13.94 -16.84 -7.92
C GLN A 145 14.82 -16.14 -6.90
N PRO A 146 15.90 -15.44 -7.32
CA PRO A 146 16.70 -14.66 -6.40
C PRO A 146 15.84 -13.57 -5.74
N PHE A 147 16.08 -13.34 -4.45
CA PHE A 147 15.45 -12.24 -3.74
C PHE A 147 15.83 -10.91 -4.39
N SER A 148 14.83 -10.16 -4.86
CA SER A 148 15.03 -8.93 -5.61
C SER A 148 14.87 -7.71 -4.68
N ILE A 149 16.01 -7.10 -4.34
CA ILE A 149 16.05 -5.84 -3.59
C ILE A 149 15.30 -4.71 -4.33
N PRO A 150 15.43 -4.55 -5.66
CA PRO A 150 14.61 -3.59 -6.40
C PRO A 150 13.11 -3.76 -6.17
N LEU A 151 12.59 -4.99 -6.27
CA LEU A 151 11.16 -5.23 -6.07
C LEU A 151 10.70 -4.83 -4.66
N LEU A 152 11.49 -5.12 -3.63
CA LEU A 152 11.23 -4.68 -2.26
C LEU A 152 11.15 -3.14 -2.17
N PHE A 153 12.04 -2.43 -2.85
CA PHE A 153 12.02 -0.97 -2.91
C PHE A 153 10.83 -0.41 -3.68
N GLY A 154 10.43 -1.06 -4.78
CA GLY A 154 9.17 -0.77 -5.47
C GLY A 154 7.97 -0.82 -4.53
N SER A 155 7.93 -1.82 -3.64
CA SER A 155 6.86 -1.98 -2.65
C SER A 155 6.84 -0.87 -1.60
N PHE A 156 8.00 -0.38 -1.15
CA PHE A 156 8.04 0.82 -0.30
C PHE A 156 7.57 2.07 -1.02
N LEU A 157 7.87 2.22 -2.31
CA LEU A 157 7.37 3.34 -3.10
C LEU A 157 5.84 3.30 -3.23
N ILE A 158 5.27 2.13 -3.53
CA ILE A 158 3.81 1.92 -3.57
C ILE A 158 3.18 2.33 -2.24
N MET A 159 3.78 1.92 -1.13
CA MET A 159 3.31 2.27 0.21
C MET A 159 3.25 3.78 0.44
N LEU A 160 4.25 4.54 -0.02
CA LEU A 160 4.26 6.01 0.09
C LEU A 160 3.24 6.69 -0.81
N ILE A 161 3.15 6.21 -2.05
CA ILE A 161 2.17 6.68 -3.03
C ILE A 161 0.75 6.45 -2.52
N LEU A 162 0.53 5.40 -1.71
CA LEU A 162 -0.74 5.14 -1.01
C LEU A 162 -0.95 6.03 0.23
N MET A 163 0.09 6.26 1.03
CA MET A 163 0.01 7.06 2.25
C MET A 163 -0.39 8.52 1.98
N ILE A 164 0.18 9.16 0.96
CA ILE A 164 -0.10 10.58 0.64
C ILE A 164 -1.60 10.84 0.38
N PRO A 165 -2.26 10.18 -0.59
CA PRO A 165 -3.68 10.34 -0.86
C PRO A 165 -4.53 9.96 0.35
N GLU A 166 -4.24 8.82 1.00
CA GLU A 166 -4.96 8.37 2.20
C GLU A 166 -5.04 9.49 3.25
N ARG A 167 -3.92 10.17 3.55
CA ARG A 167 -3.89 11.29 4.51
C ARG A 167 -4.67 12.51 4.05
N ILE A 168 -4.73 12.79 2.75
CA ILE A 168 -5.57 13.85 2.18
C ILE A 168 -7.04 13.49 2.38
N PHE A 169 -7.42 12.25 2.09
CA PHE A 169 -8.80 11.76 2.17
C PHE A 169 -9.30 11.63 3.61
N TYR A 170 -8.44 11.20 4.53
CA TYR A 170 -8.71 11.23 5.96
C TYR A 170 -9.08 12.65 6.42
N ASN A 171 -8.29 13.65 6.02
CA ASN A 171 -8.55 15.05 6.33
C ASN A 171 -9.84 15.59 5.67
N LEU A 172 -10.15 15.18 4.44
CA LEU A 172 -11.41 15.56 3.78
C LEU A 172 -12.63 14.95 4.47
N SER A 173 -12.54 13.68 4.87
CA SER A 173 -13.59 12.98 5.62
C SER A 173 -13.82 13.63 6.99
N LEU A 174 -12.74 14.05 7.65
CA LEU A 174 -12.79 14.90 8.85
C LEU A 174 -13.30 16.32 8.59
N LYS A 175 -13.28 16.85 7.37
CA LYS A 175 -13.87 18.16 7.11
C LYS A 175 -15.39 18.08 7.01
N VAL A 176 -15.91 17.02 6.38
CA VAL A 176 -17.34 16.97 6.01
C VAL A 176 -18.25 16.58 7.17
N GLY A 177 -17.83 15.64 8.03
CA GLY A 177 -18.59 15.28 9.24
C GLY A 177 -19.93 14.57 9.03
N ASP A 178 -20.44 14.52 7.81
CA ASP A 178 -21.60 13.74 7.37
C ASP A 178 -21.17 12.35 6.88
N SER A 179 -21.87 11.30 7.33
CA SER A 179 -21.51 9.90 7.04
C SER A 179 -21.64 9.54 5.57
N LYS A 180 -22.69 9.99 4.87
CA LYS A 180 -22.90 9.68 3.45
C LYS A 180 -21.89 10.39 2.57
N LYS A 181 -21.59 11.65 2.87
CA LYS A 181 -20.59 12.40 2.12
C LYS A 181 -19.16 11.91 2.38
N ALA A 182 -18.84 11.51 3.62
CA ALA A 182 -17.55 10.89 3.93
C ALA A 182 -17.38 9.56 3.18
N GLU A 183 -18.44 8.74 3.10
CA GLU A 183 -18.43 7.49 2.33
C GLU A 183 -18.20 7.73 0.84
N ASN A 184 -18.85 8.73 0.25
CA ASN A 184 -18.62 9.11 -1.14
C ASN A 184 -17.18 9.60 -1.37
N ILE A 185 -16.62 10.40 -0.46
CA ILE A 185 -15.23 10.86 -0.55
C ILE A 185 -14.26 9.68 -0.52
N ILE A 186 -14.54 8.65 0.30
CA ILE A 186 -13.71 7.45 0.36
C ILE A 186 -13.86 6.62 -0.92
N MET A 187 -15.06 6.45 -1.47
CA MET A 187 -15.22 5.76 -2.75
C MET A 187 -14.51 6.48 -3.89
N TYR A 188 -14.68 7.81 -4.00
CA TYR A 188 -13.97 8.62 -4.99
C TYR A 188 -12.46 8.62 -4.77
N SER A 189 -12.00 8.48 -3.53
CA SER A 189 -10.57 8.34 -3.25
C SER A 189 -9.98 7.05 -3.78
N VAL A 190 -10.68 5.93 -3.60
CA VAL A 190 -10.24 4.63 -4.09
C VAL A 190 -10.25 4.64 -5.61
N ALA A 191 -11.32 5.16 -6.22
CA ALA A 191 -11.42 5.30 -7.68
C ALA A 191 -10.33 6.23 -8.24
N GLY A 192 -10.13 7.40 -7.62
CA GLY A 192 -9.09 8.36 -8.00
C GLY A 192 -7.69 7.75 -7.90
N PHE A 193 -7.41 6.98 -6.84
CA PHE A 193 -6.14 6.28 -6.67
C PHE A 193 -5.92 5.21 -7.76
N LEU A 194 -6.95 4.39 -8.06
CA LEU A 194 -6.88 3.36 -9.10
C LEU A 194 -6.66 3.94 -10.51
N ILE A 195 -7.05 5.20 -10.73
CA ILE A 195 -6.81 5.92 -12.01
C ILE A 195 -5.45 6.63 -12.00
N LEU A 196 -5.08 7.26 -10.88
CA LEU A 196 -3.82 7.99 -10.74
C LEU A 196 -2.61 7.06 -10.77
N PHE A 197 -2.71 5.85 -10.20
CA PHE A 197 -1.57 4.93 -10.13
C PHE A 197 -1.08 4.47 -11.52
N PRO A 198 -1.95 4.00 -12.45
CA PRO A 198 -1.55 3.74 -13.83
C PRO A 198 -1.06 4.98 -14.56
N LEU A 199 -1.68 6.15 -14.35
CA LEU A 199 -1.25 7.40 -14.97
C LEU A 199 0.14 7.83 -14.52
N LEU A 200 0.45 7.70 -13.22
CA LEU A 200 1.77 7.96 -12.68
C LEU A 200 2.80 6.99 -13.25
N PHE A 201 2.45 5.71 -13.37
CA PHE A 201 3.32 4.72 -14.00
C PHE A 201 3.61 5.06 -15.46
N ILE A 202 2.58 5.40 -16.24
CA ILE A 202 2.73 5.85 -17.64
C ILE A 202 3.59 7.11 -17.71
N LEU A 203 3.37 8.09 -16.84
CA LEU A 203 4.18 9.31 -16.78
C LEU A 203 5.65 8.98 -16.46
N THR A 204 5.91 8.09 -15.51
CA THR A 204 7.27 7.69 -15.15
C THR A 204 7.96 6.99 -16.32
N VAL A 205 7.28 6.04 -16.97
CA VAL A 205 7.87 5.28 -18.07
C VAL A 205 8.00 6.11 -19.34
N ALA A 206 6.97 6.84 -19.74
CA ALA A 206 6.93 7.52 -21.04
C ALA A 206 7.55 8.93 -21.04
N VAL A 207 7.73 9.55 -19.87
CA VAL A 207 8.23 10.95 -19.79
C VAL A 207 9.46 11.05 -18.91
N ILE A 208 9.44 10.48 -17.70
CA ILE A 208 10.56 10.64 -16.76
C ILE A 208 11.77 9.83 -17.20
N LEU A 209 11.64 8.53 -17.47
CA LEU A 209 12.78 7.69 -17.89
C LEU A 209 13.51 8.23 -19.14
N PRO A 210 12.82 8.61 -20.24
CA PRO A 210 13.47 9.22 -21.41
C PRO A 210 14.14 10.57 -21.09
N ALA A 211 13.53 11.39 -20.24
CA ALA A 211 14.11 12.69 -19.88
C ALA A 211 15.45 12.56 -19.12
N PHE A 212 15.73 11.39 -18.53
CA PHE A 212 17.01 11.06 -17.89
C PHE A 212 17.94 10.23 -18.79
N GLY A 213 17.65 10.10 -20.09
CA GLY A 213 18.48 9.38 -21.07
C GLY A 213 18.41 7.87 -20.94
N ILE A 214 17.32 7.33 -20.37
CA ILE A 214 17.05 5.89 -20.32
C ILE A 214 16.17 5.57 -21.53
N ASP A 215 16.81 5.48 -22.70
CA ASP A 215 16.14 5.46 -24.01
C ASP A 215 15.83 4.03 -24.53
N ASP A 216 16.25 2.97 -23.84
CA ASP A 216 15.93 1.57 -24.19
C ASP A 216 14.49 1.19 -23.78
N ILE A 217 13.49 1.91 -24.28
CA ILE A 217 12.06 1.59 -24.06
C ILE A 217 11.50 0.73 -25.20
N ASP A 218 12.22 0.63 -26.31
CA ASP A 218 11.63 0.30 -27.62
C ASP A 218 11.08 -1.12 -27.81
N ASP A 219 11.23 -2.07 -26.88
CA ASP A 219 10.56 -3.38 -26.99
C ASP A 219 10.40 -4.14 -25.65
N GLU A 220 10.41 -3.43 -24.52
CA GLU A 220 10.35 -4.10 -23.22
C GLU A 220 8.92 -4.41 -22.76
N LYS A 221 8.64 -5.70 -22.48
CA LYS A 221 7.40 -6.16 -21.84
C LYS A 221 7.14 -5.36 -20.54
N LEU A 222 5.88 -5.10 -20.21
CA LEU A 222 5.44 -4.33 -19.02
C LEU A 222 6.24 -4.62 -17.71
N PRO A 223 6.61 -5.88 -17.39
CA PRO A 223 7.39 -6.18 -16.19
C PRO A 223 8.84 -5.66 -16.24
N ALA A 224 9.47 -5.62 -17.41
CA ALA A 224 10.82 -5.08 -17.58
C ALA A 224 10.83 -3.55 -17.44
N LEU A 225 9.83 -2.86 -18.01
CA LEU A 225 9.61 -1.43 -17.80
C LEU A 225 9.37 -1.10 -16.32
N PHE A 226 8.62 -1.95 -15.62
CA PHE A 226 8.42 -1.81 -14.18
C PHE A 226 9.74 -1.94 -13.41
N LEU A 227 10.55 -2.96 -13.71
CA LEU A 227 11.86 -3.13 -13.08
C LEU A 227 12.79 -1.92 -13.34
N LYS A 228 12.85 -1.40 -14.56
CA LYS A 228 13.64 -0.18 -14.87
C LYS A 228 13.15 1.05 -14.11
N ALA A 229 11.83 1.26 -14.05
CA ALA A 229 11.26 2.37 -13.28
C ALA A 229 11.59 2.24 -11.79
N VAL A 230 11.50 1.02 -11.25
CA VAL A 230 11.86 0.72 -9.86
C VAL A 230 13.35 0.89 -9.60
N ASP A 231 14.21 0.46 -10.51
CA ASP A 231 15.67 0.64 -10.41
C ASP A 231 16.04 2.12 -10.41
N PHE A 232 15.45 2.92 -11.30
CA PHE A 232 15.62 4.37 -11.31
C PHE A 232 15.15 5.00 -9.99
N LEU A 233 13.96 4.63 -9.51
CA LEU A 233 13.40 5.15 -8.26
C LEU A 233 14.23 4.72 -7.04
N SER A 234 14.86 3.55 -7.08
CA SER A 234 15.75 3.06 -6.02
C SER A 234 16.97 3.96 -5.83
N ALA A 235 17.47 4.61 -6.89
CA ALA A 235 18.57 5.56 -6.81
C ALA A 235 18.21 6.82 -5.99
N TYR A 236 16.92 7.17 -5.95
CA TYR A 236 16.40 8.33 -5.21
C TYR A 236 15.71 7.94 -3.89
N ILE A 237 15.84 6.69 -3.46
CA ILE A 237 15.16 6.18 -2.26
C ILE A 237 15.64 6.83 -0.97
N TRP A 238 16.82 7.45 -0.96
CA TRP A 238 17.27 8.20 0.20
C TRP A 238 16.36 9.41 0.49
N ALA A 239 15.68 9.96 -0.52
CA ALA A 239 14.76 11.10 -0.36
C ALA A 239 13.38 10.68 0.16
N VAL A 240 13.02 9.40 0.00
CA VAL A 240 11.71 8.84 0.36
C VAL A 240 11.34 9.06 1.83
N PRO A 241 12.20 8.78 2.83
CA PRO A 241 11.86 9.00 4.24
C PRO A 241 11.61 10.47 4.57
N PHE A 242 12.33 11.39 3.91
CA PHE A 242 12.15 12.84 4.10
C PHE A 242 10.84 13.33 3.52
N ILE A 243 10.47 12.87 2.31
CA ILE A 243 9.18 13.18 1.68
C ILE A 243 8.04 12.61 2.54
N ALA A 244 8.16 11.36 2.99
CA ALA A 244 7.19 10.72 3.87
C ALA A 244 6.99 11.50 5.17
N ALA A 245 8.08 11.86 5.83
CA ALA A 245 8.06 12.63 7.08
C ALA A 245 7.44 14.01 6.88
N ALA A 246 7.78 14.72 5.79
CA ALA A 246 7.21 16.02 5.47
C ALA A 246 5.69 15.93 5.22
N VAL A 247 5.23 14.94 4.43
CA VAL A 247 3.80 14.71 4.18
C VAL A 247 3.07 14.38 5.47
N LEU A 248 3.59 13.43 6.28
CA LEU A 248 2.97 13.04 7.53
C LEU A 248 2.89 14.21 8.51
N TYR A 249 3.94 15.03 8.61
CA TYR A 249 3.95 16.21 9.46
C TYR A 249 2.93 17.26 9.01
N LEU A 250 2.88 17.59 7.71
CA LEU A 250 1.91 18.54 7.15
C LEU A 250 0.48 18.04 7.33
N ALA A 251 0.24 16.76 7.06
CA ALA A 251 -1.06 16.13 7.26
C ALA A 251 -1.47 16.16 8.73
N TYR A 252 -0.56 15.85 9.65
CA TYR A 252 -0.81 15.90 11.10
C TYR A 252 -1.21 17.30 11.54
N ARG A 253 -0.47 18.35 11.14
CA ARG A 253 -0.83 19.73 11.48
C ARG A 253 -2.22 20.09 10.94
N ARG A 254 -2.56 19.63 9.74
CA ARG A 254 -3.87 19.87 9.14
C ARG A 254 -4.98 19.14 9.89
N THR A 255 -4.76 17.88 10.29
CA THR A 255 -5.70 17.12 11.13
C THR A 255 -5.97 17.81 12.45
N VAL A 256 -4.92 18.29 13.15
CA VAL A 256 -5.07 19.03 14.40
C VAL A 256 -5.92 20.29 14.19
N SER A 257 -5.61 21.09 13.16
CA SER A 257 -6.38 22.32 12.87
C SER A 257 -7.85 22.03 12.55
N LEU A 258 -8.15 20.96 11.80
CA LEU A 258 -9.53 20.57 11.49
C LEU A 258 -10.29 20.08 12.72
N LEU A 259 -9.63 19.35 13.62
CA LEU A 259 -10.23 18.89 14.87
C LEU A 259 -10.50 20.06 15.83
N GLU A 260 -9.59 21.03 15.93
CA GLU A 260 -9.76 22.23 16.76
C GLU A 260 -10.95 23.09 16.26
N ARG A 261 -11.09 23.29 14.94
CA ARG A 261 -12.21 24.06 14.34
C ARG A 261 -13.60 23.44 14.53
N ARG A 262 -13.70 22.16 14.92
CA ARG A 262 -15.00 21.50 15.15
C ARG A 262 -15.57 21.75 16.54
N ILE A 263 -14.74 22.20 17.48
CA ILE A 263 -15.14 22.46 18.86
C ILE A 263 -15.53 23.93 19.07
N SER A 264 -14.96 24.84 18.26
CA SER A 264 -15.29 26.27 18.18
C SER A 264 -16.56 26.52 17.39
#